data_AF-A0A261AUN0-F1
#
_entry.id   AF-A0A261AUN0-F1
#
_cell.length_a   1.000
_cell.length_b   1.000
_cell.length_c   1.000
_cell.angle_alpha   90.00
_cell.angle_beta   90.00
_cell.angle_gamma   90.00
#
_symmetry.space_group_name_H-M   'P 1'
#
loop_
_entity.id
_entity.type
_entity.pdbx_description
1 polymer ?
#
loop_
_entity_poly.entity_id
_entity_poly.type
_entity_poly.pdbx_seq_one_letter_code
_entity_poly.pdbx_strand_id
1 'polypeptide(L)'
;MAPTKKVPQVPETVLKRRKQRADARTKAAQHKVVTAAKNKEKKTQYFKRAEKYVQEYRNAQKEGLRLKREAEAKGDFYVPAEHKVAFVVRIRGINQLHPKPRKALQILRLRQINNGVFVKLNKATLPLLRIIEPYVAWGYPNNKTIHDLLYKRGYAKVDGNRVPITDNTIVEQSLDSGPTQEI
;
A
#
# COMPACT_ATOMS: atom_id res chain seq x y z
N MET A 1 -35.75 -9.31 70.39
CA MET A 1 -34.82 -8.70 69.41
C MET A 1 -35.44 -8.83 68.02
N ALA A 2 -35.73 -7.71 67.35
CA ALA A 2 -36.32 -7.72 66.01
C ALA A 2 -35.36 -8.36 64.99
N PRO A 3 -35.85 -9.13 64.00
CA PRO A 3 -34.98 -9.72 62.99
C PRO A 3 -34.33 -8.60 62.17
N THR A 4 -33.00 -8.55 62.20
CA THR A 4 -32.22 -7.59 61.42
C THR A 4 -32.51 -7.80 59.94
N LYS A 5 -32.94 -6.73 59.27
CA LYS A 5 -33.34 -6.72 57.85
C LYS A 5 -32.14 -7.21 57.01
N LYS A 6 -32.22 -8.43 56.45
CA LYS A 6 -31.15 -9.01 55.61
C LYS A 6 -30.88 -8.07 54.43
N VAL A 7 -29.71 -7.43 54.45
CA VAL A 7 -29.19 -6.61 53.34
C VAL A 7 -29.10 -7.47 52.08
N PRO A 8 -29.53 -6.98 50.90
CA PRO A 8 -29.54 -7.79 49.69
C PRO A 8 -28.13 -8.24 49.33
N GLN A 9 -27.90 -9.55 49.43
CA GLN A 9 -26.58 -10.15 49.22
C GLN A 9 -26.36 -10.32 47.71
N VAL A 10 -25.40 -9.59 47.16
CA VAL A 10 -25.07 -9.67 45.74
C VAL A 10 -24.43 -11.03 45.44
N PRO A 11 -24.87 -11.75 44.40
CA PRO A 11 -24.31 -13.06 44.05
C PRO A 11 -22.80 -12.98 43.76
N GLU A 12 -22.05 -13.99 44.19
CA GLU A 12 -20.60 -14.08 44.02
C GLU A 12 -20.18 -14.00 42.54
N THR A 13 -20.99 -14.55 41.64
CA THR A 13 -20.79 -14.48 40.18
C THR A 13 -20.77 -13.04 39.66
N VAL A 14 -21.61 -12.15 40.22
CA VAL A 14 -21.67 -10.74 39.87
C VAL A 14 -20.41 -10.02 40.36
N LEU A 15 -19.92 -10.35 41.56
CA LEU A 15 -18.67 -9.79 42.11
C LEU A 15 -17.45 -10.20 41.29
N LYS A 16 -17.34 -11.49 40.92
CA LYS A 16 -16.27 -11.99 40.03
C LYS A 16 -16.28 -11.28 38.67
N ARG A 17 -17.47 -11.10 38.08
CA ARG A 17 -17.63 -10.39 36.78
C ARG A 17 -17.27 -8.91 36.87
N ARG A 18 -17.55 -8.24 38.00
CA ARG A 18 -17.15 -6.85 38.26
C ARG A 18 -15.62 -6.73 38.34
N LYS A 19 -14.95 -7.64 39.06
CA LYS A 19 -13.48 -7.69 39.16
C LYS A 19 -12.85 -7.89 37.78
N GLN A 20 -13.30 -8.89 37.02
CA GLN A 20 -12.82 -9.13 35.65
C GLN A 20 -12.99 -7.92 34.72
N ARG A 21 -14.13 -7.22 34.80
CA ARG A 21 -14.34 -5.99 34.02
C ARG A 21 -13.43 -4.85 34.46
N ALA A 22 -13.15 -4.72 35.76
CA ALA A 22 -12.22 -3.72 36.27
C ALA A 22 -10.79 -4.00 35.77
N ASP A 23 -10.35 -5.26 35.85
CA ASP A 23 -9.03 -5.70 35.36
C ASP A 23 -8.91 -5.54 33.83
N ALA A 24 -9.97 -5.83 33.07
CA ALA A 24 -9.99 -5.59 31.64
C ALA A 24 -9.90 -4.09 31.30
N ARG A 25 -10.55 -3.23 32.09
CA ARG A 25 -10.50 -1.77 31.91
C ARG A 25 -9.11 -1.22 32.22
N THR A 26 -8.46 -1.66 33.30
CA THR A 26 -7.11 -1.21 33.64
C THR A 26 -6.10 -1.65 32.59
N LYS A 27 -6.15 -2.91 32.14
CA LYS A 27 -5.32 -3.42 31.04
C LYS A 27 -5.55 -2.65 29.74
N ALA A 28 -6.81 -2.38 29.39
CA ALA A 28 -7.13 -1.60 28.19
C ALA A 28 -6.62 -0.16 28.28
N ALA A 29 -6.70 0.47 29.46
CA ALA A 29 -6.17 1.82 29.68
C ALA A 29 -4.64 1.85 29.55
N GLN A 30 -3.94 0.90 30.17
CA GLN A 30 -2.48 0.76 30.05
C GLN A 30 -2.08 0.54 28.58
N HIS A 31 -2.76 -0.37 27.88
CA HIS A 31 -2.48 -0.64 26.48
C HIS A 31 -2.68 0.60 25.60
N LYS A 32 -3.74 1.38 25.84
CA LYS A 32 -4.00 2.64 25.11
C LYS A 32 -2.88 3.66 25.30
N VAL A 33 -2.33 3.80 26.50
CA VAL A 33 -1.23 4.74 26.76
C VAL A 33 0.03 4.30 26.01
N VAL A 34 0.36 3.00 26.09
CA VAL A 34 1.53 2.44 25.39
C VAL A 34 1.38 2.56 23.86
N THR A 35 0.20 2.26 23.30
CA THR A 35 -0.01 2.39 21.86
C THR A 35 0.00 3.85 21.40
N ALA A 36 -0.55 4.78 22.20
CA ALA A 36 -0.50 6.20 21.87
C ALA A 36 0.94 6.72 21.81
N ALA A 37 1.80 6.32 22.75
CA ALA A 37 3.23 6.65 22.73
C ALA A 37 3.93 6.11 21.48
N LYS A 38 3.74 4.81 21.17
CA LYS A 38 4.30 4.17 19.97
C LYS A 38 3.81 4.83 18.67
N ASN A 39 2.53 5.18 18.59
CA ASN A 39 1.95 5.83 17.42
C ASN A 39 2.52 7.24 17.21
N LYS A 40 2.83 7.97 18.28
CA LYS A 40 3.47 9.28 18.21
C LYS A 40 4.87 9.17 17.62
N GLU A 41 5.66 8.19 18.06
CA GLU A 41 6.99 7.89 17.52
C GLU A 41 6.92 7.45 16.05
N LYS A 42 6.00 6.55 15.71
CA LYS A 42 5.77 6.14 14.32
C LYS A 42 5.45 7.34 13.42
N LYS A 43 4.59 8.26 13.88
CA LYS A 43 4.22 9.45 13.12
C LYS A 43 5.42 10.36 12.82
N THR A 44 6.32 10.56 13.79
CA THR A 44 7.54 11.36 13.54
C THR A 44 8.48 10.65 12.57
N GLN A 45 8.60 9.33 12.65
CA GLN A 45 9.38 8.54 11.69
C GLN A 45 8.79 8.64 10.27
N TYR A 46 7.47 8.51 10.11
CA TYR A 46 6.81 8.64 8.80
C TYR A 46 7.00 10.01 8.20
N PHE A 47 6.93 11.07 9.02
CA PHE A 47 7.17 12.44 8.55
C PHE A 47 8.60 12.61 8.02
N LYS A 48 9.61 12.18 8.79
CA LYS A 48 11.02 12.23 8.37
C LYS A 48 11.28 11.40 7.10
N ARG A 49 10.67 10.22 7.00
CA ARG A 49 10.79 9.37 5.79
C ARG A 49 10.16 10.04 4.57
N ALA A 50 8.98 10.64 4.72
CA ALA A 50 8.32 11.35 3.63
C ALA A 50 9.16 12.53 3.13
N GLU A 51 9.76 13.29 4.05
CA GLU A 51 10.70 14.37 3.71
C GLU A 51 11.91 13.85 2.93
N LYS A 52 12.56 12.77 3.40
CA LYS A 52 13.68 12.11 2.71
C LYS A 52 13.30 11.74 1.27
N TYR A 53 12.16 11.09 1.05
CA TYR A 53 11.73 10.68 -0.28
C TYR A 53 11.46 11.88 -1.21
N VAL A 54 10.85 12.94 -0.71
CA VAL A 54 10.63 14.16 -1.50
C VAL A 54 11.96 14.78 -1.91
N GLN A 55 12.94 14.83 -1.00
CA GLN A 55 14.27 15.33 -1.29
C GLN A 55 14.99 14.46 -2.33
N GLU A 56 14.92 13.14 -2.19
CA GLU A 56 15.49 12.18 -3.13
C GLU A 56 14.93 12.35 -4.54
N TYR A 57 13.60 12.45 -4.69
CA TYR A 57 12.97 12.66 -6.00
C TYR A 57 13.37 13.99 -6.64
N ARG A 58 13.46 15.07 -5.86
CA ARG A 58 13.89 16.38 -6.36
C ARG A 58 15.36 16.35 -6.79
N ASN A 59 16.22 15.71 -6.00
CA ASN A 59 17.64 15.59 -6.31
C ASN A 59 17.84 14.75 -7.58
N ALA A 60 17.17 13.60 -7.70
CA ALA A 60 17.23 12.76 -8.90
C ALA A 60 16.81 13.52 -10.18
N GLN A 61 15.76 14.35 -10.10
CA GLN A 61 15.34 15.19 -11.22
C GLN A 61 16.39 16.25 -11.59
N LYS A 62 16.98 16.92 -10.59
CA LYS A 62 18.05 17.92 -10.80
C LYS A 62 19.29 17.29 -11.41
N GLU A 63 19.70 16.13 -10.90
CA GLU A 63 20.87 15.39 -11.40
C GLU A 63 20.67 14.97 -12.86
N GLY A 64 19.50 14.45 -13.23
CA GLY A 64 19.20 14.12 -14.63
C GLY A 64 19.31 15.33 -15.56
N LEU A 65 18.85 16.50 -15.12
CA LEU A 65 18.97 17.75 -15.88
C LEU A 65 20.43 18.23 -15.97
N ARG A 66 21.20 18.11 -14.87
CA ARG A 66 22.62 18.47 -14.84
C ARG A 66 23.40 17.62 -15.83
N LEU A 67 23.22 16.31 -15.80
CA LEU A 67 23.89 15.37 -16.71
C LEU A 67 23.54 15.64 -18.17
N LYS A 68 22.28 15.98 -18.46
CA LYS A 68 21.86 16.35 -19.81
C LYS A 68 22.59 17.61 -20.31
N ARG A 69 22.67 18.66 -19.48
CA ARG A 69 23.38 19.90 -19.83
C ARG A 69 24.88 19.70 -19.98
N GLU A 70 25.48 18.86 -19.13
CA GLU A 70 26.90 18.55 -19.20
C GLU A 70 27.25 17.79 -20.49
N ALA A 71 26.40 16.84 -20.89
CA ALA A 71 26.55 16.15 -22.17
C ALA A 71 26.44 17.13 -23.34
N GLU A 72 25.38 17.97 -23.36
CA GLU A 72 25.19 19.00 -24.39
C GLU A 72 26.38 19.97 -24.48
N ALA A 73 26.95 20.40 -23.35
CA ALA A 73 28.10 21.28 -23.31
C ALA A 73 29.40 20.64 -23.86
N LYS A 74 29.55 19.32 -23.69
CA LYS A 74 30.68 18.56 -24.25
C LYS A 74 30.47 18.15 -25.71
N GLY A 75 29.25 18.32 -26.25
CA GLY A 75 28.86 17.83 -27.57
C GLY A 75 28.46 16.35 -27.59
N ASP A 76 28.30 15.72 -26.43
CA ASP A 76 27.86 14.33 -26.26
C ASP A 76 26.34 14.22 -26.04
N PHE A 77 25.80 13.00 -26.14
CA PHE A 77 24.38 12.72 -25.89
C PHE A 77 24.15 11.98 -24.56
N TYR A 78 23.22 12.49 -23.76
CA TYR A 78 22.78 11.81 -22.54
C TYR A 78 21.65 10.82 -22.83
N VAL A 79 21.88 9.53 -22.54
CA VAL A 79 20.86 8.47 -22.62
C VAL A 79 20.31 8.18 -21.22
N PRO A 80 19.03 8.46 -20.94
CA PRO A 80 18.44 8.18 -19.64
C PRO A 80 18.28 6.66 -19.41
N ALA A 81 18.28 6.26 -18.14
CA ALA A 81 18.03 4.87 -17.77
C ALA A 81 16.62 4.40 -18.21
N GLU A 82 16.52 3.14 -18.62
CA GLU A 82 15.24 2.53 -18.98
C GLU A 82 14.27 2.51 -17.78
N HIS A 83 12.98 2.70 -18.08
CA HIS A 83 11.94 2.67 -17.07
C HIS A 83 11.75 1.26 -16.51
N LYS A 84 11.63 1.14 -15.18
CA LYS A 84 11.52 -0.15 -14.48
C LYS A 84 10.08 -0.64 -14.29
N VAL A 85 9.08 0.25 -14.43
CA VAL A 85 7.67 -0.04 -14.16
C VAL A 85 6.81 0.50 -15.27
N ALA A 86 5.84 -0.30 -15.72
CA ALA A 86 4.76 0.12 -16.60
C ALA A 86 3.42 0.06 -15.86
N PHE A 87 2.49 0.93 -16.25
CA PHE A 87 1.09 0.83 -15.88
C PHE A 87 0.31 0.36 -17.11
N VAL A 88 -0.46 -0.73 -16.94
CA VAL A 88 -1.19 -1.39 -18.01
C VAL A 88 -2.67 -1.32 -17.71
N VAL A 89 -3.46 -0.79 -18.64
CA VAL A 89 -4.91 -0.66 -18.54
C VAL A 89 -5.59 -1.43 -19.68
N ARG A 90 -6.58 -2.24 -19.34
CA ARG A 90 -7.35 -2.97 -20.35
C ARG A 90 -8.38 -2.08 -21.05
N ILE A 91 -8.30 -1.99 -22.37
CA ILE A 91 -9.19 -1.16 -23.20
C ILE A 91 -10.26 -1.96 -23.96
N ARG A 92 -10.00 -3.25 -24.28
CA ARG A 92 -10.96 -4.11 -25.00
C ARG A 92 -11.62 -5.16 -24.11
N GLY A 93 -12.85 -5.53 -24.45
CA GLY A 93 -13.65 -6.57 -23.78
C GLY A 93 -13.14 -8.00 -23.96
N ILE A 94 -13.94 -8.99 -23.56
CA ILE A 94 -13.61 -10.43 -23.66
C ILE A 94 -14.04 -11.07 -24.99
N ASN A 95 -14.88 -10.39 -25.76
CA ASN A 95 -15.47 -10.94 -26.98
C ASN A 95 -14.41 -11.10 -28.07
N GLN A 96 -14.46 -12.23 -28.79
CA GLN A 96 -13.59 -12.54 -29.94
C GLN A 96 -12.09 -12.52 -29.60
N LEU A 97 -11.74 -12.87 -28.35
CA LEU A 97 -10.36 -12.89 -27.90
C LEU A 97 -9.75 -14.30 -28.05
N HIS A 98 -8.66 -14.42 -28.82
CA HIS A 98 -7.92 -15.68 -28.94
C HIS A 98 -7.46 -16.18 -27.56
N PRO A 99 -7.42 -17.51 -27.29
CA PRO A 99 -7.09 -18.06 -25.97
C PRO A 99 -5.74 -17.58 -25.39
N LYS A 100 -4.73 -17.36 -26.25
CA LYS A 100 -3.39 -16.94 -25.83
C LYS A 100 -3.35 -15.51 -25.23
N PRO A 101 -3.81 -14.44 -25.90
CA PRO A 101 -3.99 -13.13 -25.28
C PRO A 101 -4.93 -13.16 -24.06
N ARG A 102 -6.01 -13.97 -24.10
CA ARG A 102 -6.92 -14.13 -22.97
C ARG A 102 -6.20 -14.63 -21.73
N LYS A 103 -5.33 -15.63 -21.86
CA LYS A 103 -4.55 -16.17 -20.75
C LYS A 103 -3.51 -15.16 -20.23
N ALA A 104 -2.86 -14.42 -21.13
CA ALA A 104 -1.92 -13.37 -20.75
C ALA A 104 -2.58 -12.26 -19.92
N LEU A 105 -3.77 -11.79 -20.31
CA LEU A 105 -4.55 -10.83 -19.51
C LEU A 105 -4.93 -11.39 -18.12
N GLN A 106 -5.25 -12.68 -18.03
CA GLN A 106 -5.57 -13.33 -16.76
C GLN A 106 -4.35 -13.39 -15.82
N ILE A 107 -3.16 -13.68 -16.35
CA ILE A 107 -1.90 -13.70 -15.58
C ILE A 107 -1.63 -12.32 -14.97
N LEU A 108 -1.80 -11.25 -15.76
CA LEU A 108 -1.68 -9.87 -15.30
C LEU A 108 -2.87 -9.39 -14.45
N ARG A 109 -3.88 -10.24 -14.21
CA ARG A 109 -5.11 -9.92 -13.46
C ARG A 109 -6.00 -8.84 -14.10
N LEU A 110 -5.86 -8.60 -15.39
CA LEU A 110 -6.69 -7.68 -16.19
C LEU A 110 -8.01 -8.34 -16.64
N ARG A 111 -8.89 -8.65 -15.69
CA ARG A 111 -10.12 -9.44 -15.92
C ARG A 111 -11.27 -8.64 -16.55
N GLN A 112 -11.42 -7.38 -16.18
CA GLN A 112 -12.48 -6.48 -16.65
C GLN A 112 -11.88 -5.29 -17.43
N ILE A 113 -12.71 -4.66 -18.27
CA ILE A 113 -12.35 -3.43 -18.97
C ILE A 113 -12.07 -2.33 -17.93
N ASN A 114 -11.13 -1.43 -18.22
CA ASN A 114 -10.68 -0.34 -17.34
C ASN A 114 -10.00 -0.80 -16.04
N ASN A 115 -9.69 -2.08 -15.89
CA ASN A 115 -8.78 -2.52 -14.83
C ASN A 115 -7.35 -2.11 -15.18
N GLY A 116 -6.61 -1.65 -14.17
CA GLY A 116 -5.22 -1.23 -14.28
C GLY A 116 -4.30 -2.02 -13.33
N VAL A 117 -3.10 -2.35 -13.77
CA VAL A 117 -2.08 -3.04 -12.97
C VAL A 117 -0.69 -2.44 -13.22
N PHE A 118 0.08 -2.26 -12.15
CA PHE A 118 1.50 -1.94 -12.23
C PHE A 118 2.31 -3.22 -12.49
N VAL A 119 3.14 -3.21 -13.53
CA VAL A 119 3.95 -4.34 -13.96
C VAL A 119 5.43 -3.93 -13.92
N LYS A 120 6.26 -4.70 -13.22
CA LYS A 120 7.72 -4.55 -13.28
C LYS A 120 8.20 -4.98 -14.66
N LEU A 121 8.95 -4.12 -15.33
CA LEU A 121 9.49 -4.38 -16.66
C LEU A 121 10.74 -5.24 -16.53
N ASN A 122 10.70 -6.41 -17.14
CA ASN A 122 11.82 -7.32 -17.30
C ASN A 122 11.75 -7.99 -18.68
N LYS A 123 12.79 -8.77 -19.02
CA LYS A 123 12.89 -9.48 -20.30
C LYS A 123 11.71 -10.46 -20.54
N ALA A 124 11.06 -10.96 -19.50
CA ALA A 124 9.94 -11.90 -19.61
C ALA A 124 8.58 -11.20 -19.75
N THR A 125 8.37 -10.04 -19.13
CA THR A 125 7.11 -9.29 -19.19
C THR A 125 6.98 -8.54 -20.51
N LEU A 126 8.07 -8.11 -21.14
CA LEU A 126 8.02 -7.38 -22.41
C LEU A 126 7.36 -8.20 -23.54
N PRO A 127 7.74 -9.47 -23.81
CA PRO A 127 7.02 -10.31 -24.76
C PRO A 127 5.56 -10.53 -24.39
N LEU A 128 5.26 -10.65 -23.08
CA LEU A 128 3.88 -10.81 -22.60
C LEU A 128 3.04 -9.59 -22.94
N LEU A 129 3.57 -8.37 -22.72
CA LEU A 129 2.92 -7.10 -23.07
C LEU A 129 2.71 -6.97 -24.58
N ARG A 130 3.69 -7.36 -25.40
CA ARG A 130 3.59 -7.36 -26.88
C ARG A 130 2.45 -8.26 -27.38
N ILE A 131 2.22 -9.41 -26.77
CA ILE A 131 1.11 -10.32 -27.14
C ILE A 131 -0.27 -9.68 -26.90
N ILE A 132 -0.40 -8.86 -25.85
CA ILE A 132 -1.68 -8.26 -25.44
C ILE A 132 -1.84 -6.80 -25.87
N GLU A 133 -0.84 -6.23 -26.53
CA GLU A 133 -0.78 -4.84 -26.99
C GLU A 133 -2.07 -4.34 -27.69
N PRO A 134 -2.72 -5.09 -28.61
CA PRO A 134 -3.96 -4.62 -29.24
C PRO A 134 -5.18 -4.55 -28.30
N TYR A 135 -5.08 -5.07 -27.07
CA TYR A 135 -6.17 -5.14 -26.08
C TYR A 135 -5.95 -4.26 -24.85
N VAL A 136 -4.75 -3.69 -24.69
CA VAL A 136 -4.36 -2.88 -23.53
C VAL A 136 -3.68 -1.60 -23.97
N ALA A 137 -3.89 -0.52 -23.22
CA ALA A 137 -3.05 0.67 -23.30
C ALA A 137 -2.05 0.61 -22.14
N TRP A 138 -0.76 0.80 -22.42
CA TRP A 138 0.26 0.78 -21.38
C TRP A 138 1.36 1.81 -21.63
N GLY A 139 2.01 2.22 -20.56
CA GLY A 139 3.10 3.20 -20.60
C GLY A 139 3.76 3.38 -19.23
N TYR A 140 4.68 4.32 -19.14
CA TYR A 140 5.43 4.58 -17.91
C TYR A 140 4.69 5.62 -17.05
N PRO A 141 4.30 5.29 -15.81
CA PRO A 141 3.61 6.24 -14.95
C PRO A 141 4.60 7.24 -14.34
N ASN A 142 4.12 8.44 -14.05
CA ASN A 142 4.87 9.42 -13.24
C ASN A 142 4.47 9.30 -11.74
N ASN A 143 5.27 9.89 -10.85
CA ASN A 143 5.02 9.84 -9.39
C ASN A 143 3.64 10.40 -9.01
N LYS A 144 3.18 11.45 -9.70
CA LYS A 144 1.86 12.06 -9.46
C LYS A 144 0.74 11.09 -9.82
N THR A 145 0.83 10.40 -10.94
CA THR A 145 -0.16 9.44 -11.42
C THR A 145 -0.22 8.23 -10.50
N ILE A 146 0.92 7.74 -10.00
CA ILE A 146 0.96 6.66 -9.01
C ILE A 146 0.25 7.10 -7.73
N HIS A 147 0.57 8.30 -7.23
CA HIS A 147 -0.04 8.87 -6.03
C HIS A 147 -1.56 9.03 -6.21
N ASP A 148 -2.00 9.71 -7.26
CA ASP A 148 -3.43 9.92 -7.55
C ASP A 148 -4.20 8.60 -7.67
N LEU A 149 -3.63 7.59 -8.33
CA LEU A 149 -4.26 6.27 -8.46
C LEU A 149 -4.38 5.57 -7.12
N LEU A 150 -3.33 5.61 -6.29
CA LEU A 150 -3.35 4.98 -4.98
C LEU A 150 -4.36 5.65 -4.05
N TYR A 151 -4.41 6.98 -4.01
CA TYR A 151 -5.34 7.70 -3.13
C TYR A 151 -6.79 7.62 -3.60
N LYS A 152 -7.05 7.67 -4.93
CA LYS A 152 -8.43 7.68 -5.46
C LYS A 152 -9.01 6.29 -5.67
N ARG A 153 -8.17 5.31 -5.99
CA ARG A 153 -8.59 3.96 -6.42
C ARG A 153 -7.82 2.83 -5.72
N GLY A 154 -7.08 3.13 -4.66
CA GLY A 154 -6.30 2.14 -3.90
C GLY A 154 -7.17 1.26 -3.02
N TYR A 155 -7.01 -0.05 -3.20
CA TYR A 155 -7.58 -1.07 -2.33
C TYR A 155 -6.50 -2.10 -2.01
N ALA A 156 -6.47 -2.52 -0.75
CA ALA A 156 -5.63 -3.62 -0.29
C ALA A 156 -6.41 -4.93 -0.36
N LYS A 157 -5.68 -6.03 -0.53
CA LYS A 157 -6.22 -7.38 -0.37
C LYS A 157 -5.79 -7.91 1.00
N VAL A 158 -6.69 -7.88 1.97
CA VAL A 158 -6.47 -8.33 3.36
C VAL A 158 -7.33 -9.55 3.60
N ASP A 159 -6.73 -10.67 4.00
CA ASP A 159 -7.42 -11.96 4.25
C ASP A 159 -8.36 -12.39 3.11
N GLY A 160 -7.93 -12.15 1.86
CA GLY A 160 -8.73 -12.48 0.68
C GLY A 160 -9.76 -11.41 0.27
N ASN A 161 -10.08 -10.48 1.16
CA ASN A 161 -11.08 -9.44 0.96
C ASN A 161 -10.49 -8.14 0.41
N ARG A 162 -11.30 -7.39 -0.34
CA ARG A 162 -10.93 -6.09 -0.90
C ARG A 162 -11.32 -4.98 0.08
N VAL A 163 -10.33 -4.35 0.71
CA VAL A 163 -10.52 -3.30 1.73
C VAL A 163 -9.96 -1.98 1.20
N PRO A 164 -10.70 -0.85 1.26
CA PRO A 164 -10.15 0.45 0.86
C PRO A 164 -8.99 0.86 1.78
N ILE A 165 -7.96 1.49 1.22
CA ILE A 165 -6.81 1.97 2.00
C ILE A 165 -7.19 3.31 2.64
N THR A 166 -7.71 3.26 3.86
CA THR A 166 -8.12 4.44 4.63
C THR A 166 -7.13 4.84 5.71
N ASP A 167 -6.38 3.87 6.23
CA ASP A 167 -5.42 4.06 7.31
C ASP A 167 -4.16 3.21 7.06
N ASN A 168 -3.02 3.69 7.57
CA ASN A 168 -1.72 3.04 7.45
C ASN A 168 -1.68 1.70 8.19
N THR A 169 -2.52 1.52 9.21
CA THR A 169 -2.63 0.26 9.96
C THR A 169 -2.96 -0.94 9.06
N ILE A 170 -3.79 -0.73 8.02
CA ILE A 170 -4.15 -1.76 7.03
C ILE A 170 -2.91 -2.20 6.24
N VAL A 171 -2.06 -1.24 5.89
CA VAL A 171 -0.84 -1.47 5.12
C VAL A 171 0.23 -2.13 5.98
N GLU A 172 0.45 -1.63 7.20
CA GLU A 172 1.38 -2.20 8.17
C GLU A 172 1.01 -3.66 8.47
N GLN A 173 -0.23 -3.97 8.82
CA GLN A 173 -0.63 -5.34 9.13
C GLN A 173 -0.45 -6.32 7.97
N SER A 174 -0.62 -5.85 6.72
CA SER A 174 -0.57 -6.71 5.53
C SER A 174 0.83 -6.89 4.95
N LEU A 175 1.71 -5.90 5.12
CA LEU A 175 3.04 -5.86 4.48
C LEU A 175 4.20 -5.95 5.46
N ASP A 176 3.98 -5.75 6.77
CA ASP A 176 5.03 -5.76 7.79
C ASP A 176 5.41 -7.21 8.15
N SER A 177 6.02 -7.88 7.17
CA SER A 177 6.77 -9.12 7.37
C SER A 177 8.25 -8.77 7.60
N GLY A 178 8.60 -8.35 8.83
CA GLY A 178 9.99 -8.29 9.30
C GLY A 178 10.87 -7.15 8.74
N PRO A 179 12.06 -6.95 9.34
CA PRO A 179 12.67 -5.64 9.53
C PRO A 179 13.01 -4.97 8.20
N THR A 180 12.64 -3.69 8.10
CA THR A 180 13.12 -2.78 7.07
C THR A 180 14.65 -2.77 7.11
N GLN A 181 15.29 -3.54 6.21
CA GLN A 181 16.71 -3.35 5.92
C GLN A 181 16.89 -1.92 5.44
N GLU A 182 17.72 -1.18 6.18
CA GLU A 182 18.24 0.10 5.79
C GLU A 182 18.91 -0.03 4.43
N ILE A 183 18.43 0.75 3.46
CA ILE A 183 19.18 1.19 2.28
C ILE A 183 19.21 2.71 2.33
#